data_AF-A0A2E3B1Z2-F1
#
_entry.id   AF-A0A2E3B1Z2-F1
#
_cell.length_a   1.000
_cell.length_b   1.000
_cell.length_c   1.000
_cell.angle_alpha   90.00
_cell.angle_beta   90.00
_cell.angle_gamma   90.00
#
_symmetry.space_group_name_H-M   'P 1'
#
loop_
_entity.id
_entity.type
_entity.pdbx_description
1 polymer ?
#
loop_
_entity_poly.entity_id
_entity_poly.type
_entity_poly.pdbx_seq_one_letter_code
_entity_poly.pdbx_strand_id
1 'polypeptide(L)'
;MGKRKRRKYYKGPDITSDIELYPGDIFELIVDKIIDSGEGLTFIGNNVPVIILGAIDGEKLKVKVLKKYPEKFICTIEEIISPSKYRTSPECKFFGQCTGCQWQHIDYSFQLELKKKRIENELKNYKNISHLKISDTIPSDKKFYYRNHARFTANKDNNSSNLGYVNMYSRNFVKIDECMIMDKKINNFLRSIQEQISGKTQVSIRTAINNDSYIIQPKLELESSGIFSGQKYYDEKVRGTNFRIAGASFFQVNIQQLSKAIDEIREFLQLSGDEILVDAYSGVGVFSILLSPFVKYVYGIEESYSAIQDAKYNSKNLKNIEFIMGKTEDVLFDWTKDIDYLLLDPPRIGCHENVLRAVRKIKPKKIIILSCEPKFFARDLSILCEDNLFKVEKIIPLDMFPQTKHTEIIAYLSNEQ
;
A
#
# COMPACT_ATOMS: atom_id res chain seq x y z
N MET A 1 -15.28 -5.37 -4.38
CA MET A 1 -15.27 -6.70 -3.73
C MET A 1 -14.04 -7.47 -4.18
N GLY A 2 -13.04 -7.67 -3.31
CA GLY A 2 -11.87 -8.47 -3.66
C GLY A 2 -12.29 -9.93 -3.85
N LYS A 3 -12.19 -10.46 -5.08
CA LYS A 3 -12.35 -11.90 -5.34
C LYS A 3 -11.46 -12.64 -4.35
N ARG A 4 -12.04 -13.49 -3.48
CA ARG A 4 -11.28 -14.41 -2.61
C ARG A 4 -10.35 -15.20 -3.53
N LYS A 5 -9.04 -14.91 -3.50
CA LYS A 5 -8.02 -15.71 -4.20
C LYS A 5 -8.28 -17.17 -3.82
N ARG A 6 -8.59 -18.03 -4.80
CA ARG A 6 -8.52 -19.49 -4.58
C ARG A 6 -7.12 -19.76 -4.03
N ARG A 7 -7.03 -20.41 -2.86
CA ARG A 7 -5.73 -20.81 -2.30
C ARG A 7 -5.06 -21.69 -3.35
N LYS A 8 -3.90 -21.24 -3.86
CA LYS A 8 -3.03 -22.12 -4.65
C LYS A 8 -2.42 -23.07 -3.63
N TYR A 9 -2.92 -24.31 -3.61
CA TYR A 9 -2.33 -25.37 -2.82
C TYR A 9 -0.97 -25.71 -3.42
N TYR A 10 0.04 -25.88 -2.58
CA TYR A 10 1.31 -26.44 -2.99
C TYR A 10 1.07 -27.85 -3.55
N LYS A 11 1.67 -28.14 -4.71
CA LYS A 11 1.54 -29.42 -5.42
C LYS A 11 2.88 -30.14 -5.61
N GLY A 12 3.95 -29.59 -5.04
CA GLY A 12 5.28 -30.20 -5.12
C GLY A 12 5.47 -31.30 -4.07
N PRO A 13 6.65 -31.92 -4.04
CA PRO A 13 7.00 -32.92 -3.03
C PRO A 13 7.04 -32.31 -1.63
N ASP A 14 6.72 -33.11 -0.61
CA ASP A 14 6.96 -32.69 0.77
C ASP A 14 8.46 -32.68 1.05
N ILE A 15 9.05 -31.49 1.04
CA ILE A 15 10.48 -31.29 1.32
C ILE A 15 10.74 -31.18 2.83
N THR A 16 9.69 -31.20 3.67
CA THR A 16 9.80 -31.18 5.13
C THR A 16 9.70 -32.57 5.77
N SER A 17 9.54 -33.63 4.95
CA SER A 17 9.32 -35.00 5.42
C SER A 17 10.44 -35.51 6.32
N ASP A 18 11.68 -35.19 5.96
CA ASP A 18 12.89 -35.73 6.60
C ASP A 18 13.34 -34.88 7.80
N ILE A 19 12.55 -33.89 8.18
CA ILE A 19 12.83 -32.99 9.29
C ILE A 19 11.83 -33.25 10.42
N GLU A 20 12.34 -33.83 11.52
CA GLU A 20 11.61 -34.09 12.76
C GLU A 20 11.41 -32.81 13.59
N LEU A 21 10.72 -31.85 12.98
CA LEU A 21 10.23 -30.64 13.65
C LEU A 21 8.72 -30.56 13.49
N TYR A 22 8.02 -30.31 14.60
CA TYR A 22 6.58 -30.26 14.70
C TYR A 22 6.11 -28.96 15.37
N PRO A 23 4.85 -28.53 15.13
CA PRO A 23 4.31 -27.36 15.80
C PRO A 23 4.44 -27.46 17.32
N GLY A 24 5.09 -26.47 17.93
CA GLY A 24 5.42 -26.45 19.36
C GLY A 24 6.90 -26.62 19.65
N ASP A 25 7.65 -27.28 18.77
CA ASP A 25 9.08 -27.54 18.96
C ASP A 25 9.89 -26.25 18.92
N ILE A 26 10.99 -26.23 19.69
CA ILE A 26 11.85 -25.07 19.87
C ILE A 26 13.28 -25.44 19.47
N PHE A 27 13.92 -24.60 18.65
CA PHE A 27 15.30 -24.81 18.20
C PHE A 27 16.01 -23.47 17.93
N GLU A 28 17.34 -23.50 17.84
CA GLU A 28 18.15 -22.33 17.50
C GLU A 28 18.43 -22.25 16.00
N LEU A 29 18.49 -21.02 15.48
CA LEU A 29 18.90 -20.75 14.10
C LEU A 29 19.58 -19.38 13.98
N ILE A 30 20.20 -19.14 12.82
CA ILE A 30 20.70 -17.84 12.40
C ILE A 30 19.85 -17.38 11.21
N VAL A 31 19.44 -16.12 11.21
CA VAL A 31 18.60 -15.55 10.15
C VAL A 31 19.49 -15.10 8.99
N ASP A 32 19.24 -15.62 7.78
CA ASP A 32 20.06 -15.27 6.61
C ASP A 32 19.68 -13.90 6.06
N LYS A 33 18.38 -13.66 5.87
CA LYS A 33 17.85 -12.43 5.28
C LYS A 33 16.37 -12.21 5.53
N ILE A 34 15.92 -10.96 5.47
CA ILE A 34 14.52 -10.58 5.33
C ILE A 34 14.12 -10.75 3.86
N ILE A 35 12.92 -11.31 3.65
CA ILE A 35 12.28 -11.45 2.34
C ILE A 35 11.24 -10.37 2.08
N ASP A 36 10.74 -10.27 0.85
CA ASP A 36 9.76 -9.25 0.44
C ASP A 36 8.46 -9.29 1.24
N SER A 37 8.14 -10.45 1.84
CA SER A 37 6.98 -10.55 2.71
C SER A 37 7.19 -9.89 4.09
N GLY A 38 8.40 -9.45 4.42
CA GLY A 38 8.76 -8.70 5.62
C GLY A 38 9.21 -9.56 6.79
N GLU A 39 9.21 -10.88 6.64
CA GLU A 39 9.71 -11.85 7.61
C GLU A 39 11.17 -12.21 7.34
N GLY A 40 11.85 -12.75 8.35
CA GLY A 40 13.17 -13.37 8.19
C GLY A 40 13.05 -14.75 7.52
N LEU A 41 14.11 -15.15 6.84
CA LEU A 41 14.26 -16.42 6.16
C LEU A 41 15.63 -17.01 6.53
N THR A 42 15.63 -18.30 6.83
CA THR A 42 16.82 -19.16 6.76
C THR A 42 16.43 -20.50 6.16
N PHE A 43 17.40 -21.40 6.02
CA PHE A 43 17.19 -22.74 5.51
C PHE A 43 17.76 -23.78 6.48
N ILE A 44 17.09 -24.92 6.61
CA ILE A 44 17.55 -26.05 7.42
C ILE A 44 17.54 -27.33 6.60
N GLY A 45 18.33 -28.33 7.02
CA GLY A 45 18.43 -29.62 6.34
C GLY A 45 18.78 -29.46 4.85
N ASN A 46 18.00 -30.12 3.99
CA ASN A 46 18.16 -30.07 2.53
C ASN A 46 17.52 -28.80 1.91
N ASN A 47 17.96 -27.61 2.34
CA ASN A 47 17.47 -26.30 1.86
C ASN A 47 15.97 -26.06 2.07
N VAL A 48 15.44 -26.52 3.20
CA VAL A 48 14.03 -26.32 3.54
C VAL A 48 13.82 -24.91 4.11
N PRO A 49 12.96 -24.07 3.52
CA PRO A 49 12.75 -22.71 4.00
C PRO A 49 12.11 -22.65 5.39
N VAL A 50 12.66 -21.81 6.26
CA VAL A 50 12.09 -21.46 7.57
C VAL A 50 11.78 -19.97 7.58
N ILE A 51 10.49 -19.62 7.69
CA ILE A 51 10.03 -18.24 7.77
C ILE A 51 9.89 -17.84 9.24
N ILE A 52 10.62 -16.81 9.68
CA ILE A 52 10.65 -16.36 11.07
C ILE A 52 9.97 -15.01 11.21
N LEU A 53 8.86 -15.00 11.94
CA LEU A 53 8.06 -13.79 12.16
C LEU A 53 8.80 -12.82 13.07
N GLY A 54 9.09 -11.62 12.57
CA GLY A 54 9.75 -10.55 13.34
C GLY A 54 11.27 -10.69 13.47
N ALA A 55 11.90 -11.51 12.63
CA ALA A 55 13.34 -11.67 12.56
C ALA A 55 14.00 -10.63 11.63
N ILE A 56 15.24 -10.26 11.95
CA ILE A 56 16.10 -9.37 11.17
C ILE A 56 17.35 -10.13 10.70
N ASP A 57 17.93 -9.73 9.57
CA ASP A 57 19.19 -10.26 9.02
C ASP A 57 20.28 -10.40 10.09
N GLY A 58 20.91 -11.58 10.14
CA GLY A 58 22.07 -11.88 10.98
C GLY A 58 21.75 -12.24 12.43
N GLU A 59 20.49 -12.25 12.84
CA GLU A 59 20.12 -12.57 14.22
C GLU A 59 20.30 -14.04 14.55
N LYS A 60 20.82 -14.32 15.76
CA LYS A 60 20.75 -15.65 16.36
C LYS A 60 19.52 -15.73 17.26
N LEU A 61 18.63 -16.65 16.96
CA LEU A 61 17.31 -16.75 17.59
C LEU A 61 17.04 -18.16 18.09
N LYS A 62 16.32 -18.25 19.21
CA LYS A 62 15.58 -19.46 19.60
C LYS A 62 14.15 -19.28 19.11
N VAL A 63 13.71 -20.17 18.23
CA VAL A 63 12.41 -20.05 17.56
C VAL A 63 11.52 -21.25 17.88
N LYS A 64 10.21 -21.02 17.89
CA LYS A 64 9.19 -22.05 18.02
C LYS A 64 8.47 -22.27 16.71
N VAL A 65 8.32 -23.53 16.32
CA VAL A 65 7.56 -23.91 15.13
C VAL A 65 6.08 -23.58 15.36
N LEU A 66 5.55 -22.67 14.56
CA LEU A 66 4.13 -22.34 14.56
C LEU A 66 3.36 -23.26 13.61
N LYS A 67 3.90 -23.49 12.40
CA LYS A 67 3.28 -24.36 11.38
C LYS A 67 4.33 -25.08 10.55
N LYS A 68 4.03 -26.33 10.20
CA LYS A 68 4.72 -27.13 9.19
C LYS A 68 3.84 -27.18 7.93
N TYR A 69 4.43 -26.90 6.79
CA TYR A 69 3.84 -27.06 5.46
C TYR A 69 4.76 -27.94 4.63
N PRO A 70 4.26 -28.67 3.61
CA PRO A 70 5.12 -29.51 2.78
C PRO A 70 6.31 -28.77 2.17
N GLU A 71 6.18 -27.46 1.94
CA GLU A 71 7.22 -26.65 1.31
C GLU A 71 8.04 -25.75 2.26
N LYS A 72 7.71 -25.68 3.57
CA LYS A 72 8.36 -24.75 4.51
C LYS A 72 7.90 -24.89 5.97
N PHE A 73 8.65 -24.27 6.87
CA PHE A 73 8.22 -23.97 8.23
C PHE A 73 7.86 -22.49 8.41
N ILE A 74 6.93 -22.21 9.32
CA ILE A 74 6.69 -20.87 9.87
C ILE A 74 6.96 -20.92 11.36
N CYS A 75 7.81 -20.03 11.87
CA CYS A 75 8.24 -19.98 13.25
C CYS A 75 8.01 -18.59 13.88
N THR A 76 7.79 -18.57 15.19
CA THR A 76 7.80 -17.36 16.03
C THR A 76 9.07 -17.31 16.87
N ILE A 77 9.48 -16.11 17.26
CA ILE A 77 10.65 -15.92 18.13
C ILE A 77 10.24 -16.22 19.58
N GLU A 78 10.95 -17.13 20.24
CA GLU A 78 10.85 -17.36 21.69
C GLU A 78 11.89 -16.56 22.45
N GLU A 79 13.12 -16.50 21.92
CA GLU A 79 14.23 -15.79 22.53
C GLU A 79 15.16 -15.20 21.46
N ILE A 80 15.66 -13.99 21.71
CA ILE A 80 16.66 -13.34 20.86
C ILE A 80 18.01 -13.50 21.55
N ILE A 81 18.84 -14.41 21.04
CA ILE A 81 20.16 -14.74 21.62
C ILE A 81 21.18 -13.68 21.21
N SER A 82 21.17 -13.27 19.94
CA SER A 82 22.02 -12.20 19.41
C SER A 82 21.17 -11.28 18.52
N PRO A 83 20.81 -10.08 19.00
CA PRO A 83 19.98 -9.14 18.25
C PRO A 83 20.78 -8.45 17.14
N SER A 84 20.08 -8.06 16.07
CA SER A 84 20.64 -7.19 15.04
C SER A 84 20.90 -5.80 15.62
N LYS A 85 21.93 -5.11 15.14
CA LYS A 85 22.18 -3.69 15.49
C LYS A 85 21.03 -2.75 15.12
N TYR A 86 20.16 -3.18 14.19
CA TYR A 86 18.99 -2.44 13.74
C TYR A 86 17.71 -2.83 14.51
N ARG A 87 17.79 -3.74 15.48
CA ARG A 87 16.63 -4.09 16.30
C ARG A 87 16.30 -2.96 17.27
N THR A 88 15.03 -2.63 17.36
CA THR A 88 14.46 -1.73 18.37
C THR A 88 13.25 -2.38 19.04
N SER A 89 12.80 -1.80 20.15
CA SER A 89 11.61 -2.24 20.86
C SER A 89 10.36 -1.68 20.15
N PRO A 90 9.37 -2.53 19.79
CA PRO A 90 8.14 -2.05 19.19
C PRO A 90 7.33 -1.23 20.19
N GLU A 91 6.82 -0.07 19.77
CA GLU A 91 6.01 0.80 20.64
C GLU A 91 4.59 0.27 20.89
N CYS A 92 4.03 -0.47 19.93
CA CYS A 92 2.67 -0.97 20.05
C CYS A 92 2.61 -2.27 20.86
N LYS A 93 1.86 -2.26 21.98
CA LYS A 93 1.60 -3.45 22.82
C LYS A 93 0.97 -4.63 22.07
N PHE A 94 0.32 -4.37 20.93
CA PHE A 94 -0.31 -5.39 20.10
C PHE A 94 0.63 -5.93 19.02
N PHE A 95 1.86 -5.43 18.88
CA PHE A 95 2.80 -5.89 17.85
C PHE A 95 3.08 -7.40 18.00
N GLY A 96 3.15 -8.11 16.87
CA GLY A 96 3.27 -9.58 16.85
C GLY A 96 1.93 -10.31 16.95
N GLN A 97 1.07 -9.94 17.91
CA GLN A 97 -0.30 -10.47 17.99
C GLN A 97 -1.18 -9.91 16.86
N CYS A 98 -1.14 -8.60 16.67
CA CYS A 98 -1.67 -7.93 15.51
C CYS A 98 -0.62 -7.92 14.40
N THR A 99 -0.98 -8.43 13.22
CA THR A 99 -0.08 -8.51 12.05
C THR A 99 -0.25 -7.32 11.09
N GLY A 100 -0.83 -6.21 11.56
CA GLY A 100 -1.04 -5.01 10.75
C GLY A 100 0.27 -4.27 10.42
N CYS A 101 1.19 -4.22 11.38
CA CYS A 101 2.56 -3.73 11.19
C CYS A 101 3.53 -4.91 11.13
N GLN A 102 4.55 -4.82 10.29
CA GLN A 102 5.58 -5.87 10.17
C GLN A 102 6.90 -5.45 10.80
N TRP A 103 7.22 -4.16 10.86
CA TRP A 103 8.59 -3.68 11.09
C TRP A 103 8.76 -2.73 12.28
N GLN A 104 7.82 -2.67 13.24
CA GLN A 104 8.01 -1.80 14.44
C GLN A 104 9.24 -2.15 15.27
N HIS A 105 9.76 -3.37 15.15
CA HIS A 105 10.97 -3.83 15.84
C HIS A 105 12.26 -3.54 15.04
N ILE A 106 12.16 -2.84 13.91
CA ILE A 106 13.28 -2.47 13.05
C ILE A 106 13.47 -0.95 13.14
N ASP A 107 14.70 -0.50 13.34
CA ASP A 107 15.05 0.91 13.30
C ASP A 107 14.54 1.57 12.01
N TYR A 108 14.01 2.79 12.14
CA TYR A 108 13.33 3.43 11.03
C TYR A 108 14.26 3.74 9.86
N SER A 109 15.52 4.09 10.09
CA SER A 109 16.46 4.33 8.99
C SER A 109 16.68 3.04 8.19
N PHE A 110 16.78 1.91 8.87
CA PHE A 110 16.90 0.61 8.23
C PHE A 110 15.61 0.17 7.53
N GLN A 111 14.43 0.56 8.02
CA GLN A 111 13.17 0.35 7.27
C GLN A 111 13.24 1.02 5.90
N LEU A 112 13.74 2.26 5.81
CA LEU A 112 13.86 2.99 4.55
C LEU A 112 14.83 2.30 3.57
N GLU A 113 15.95 1.78 4.08
CA GLU A 113 16.90 0.97 3.29
C GLU A 113 16.25 -0.32 2.77
N LEU A 114 15.52 -1.05 3.63
CA LEU A 114 14.82 -2.28 3.24
C LEU A 114 13.79 -2.01 2.13
N LYS A 115 13.07 -0.88 2.20
CA LYS A 115 12.10 -0.49 1.15
C LYS A 115 12.78 -0.28 -0.20
N LYS A 116 13.91 0.43 -0.21
CA LYS A 116 14.73 0.62 -1.42
C LYS A 116 15.25 -0.72 -1.96
N LYS A 117 15.88 -1.54 -1.11
CA LYS A 117 16.46 -2.84 -1.49
C LYS A 117 15.43 -3.79 -2.11
N ARG A 118 14.18 -3.74 -1.66
CA ARG A 118 13.09 -4.55 -2.24
C ARG A 118 12.80 -4.19 -3.68
N ILE A 119 12.86 -2.91 -4.03
CA ILE A 119 12.67 -2.47 -5.41
C ILE A 119 13.88 -2.88 -6.24
N GLU A 120 15.11 -2.68 -5.73
CA GLU A 120 16.35 -3.11 -6.40
C GLU A 120 16.35 -4.61 -6.72
N ASN A 121 15.86 -5.44 -5.79
CA ASN A 121 15.77 -6.89 -5.98
C ASN A 121 14.80 -7.27 -7.11
N GLU A 122 13.68 -6.57 -7.25
CA GLU A 122 12.73 -6.83 -8.33
C GLU A 122 13.25 -6.34 -9.69
N LEU A 123 13.98 -5.21 -9.74
CA LEU A 123 14.60 -4.72 -10.98
C LEU A 123 15.66 -5.69 -11.53
N LYS A 124 16.40 -6.38 -10.66
CA LYS A 124 17.41 -7.40 -11.07
C LYS A 124 16.83 -8.55 -11.89
N ASN A 125 15.53 -8.79 -11.81
CA ASN A 125 14.85 -9.84 -12.58
C ASN A 125 14.71 -9.49 -14.07
N TYR A 126 14.98 -8.25 -14.49
CA TYR A 126 14.75 -7.76 -15.85
C TYR A 126 16.03 -7.14 -16.43
N LYS A 127 16.61 -7.79 -17.45
CA LYS A 127 17.93 -7.42 -18.01
C LYS A 127 18.02 -5.97 -18.51
N ASN A 128 16.94 -5.44 -19.10
CA ASN A 128 16.91 -4.09 -19.68
C ASN A 128 16.80 -2.97 -18.63
N ILE A 129 16.48 -3.29 -17.37
CA ILE A 129 16.33 -2.31 -16.28
C ILE A 129 17.12 -2.66 -15.01
N SER A 130 17.85 -3.77 -15.01
CA SER A 130 18.63 -4.25 -13.84
C SER A 130 19.77 -3.31 -13.44
N HIS A 131 20.17 -2.41 -14.33
CA HIS A 131 21.23 -1.42 -14.11
C HIS A 131 20.74 -0.10 -13.52
N LEU A 132 19.41 0.10 -13.44
CA LEU A 132 18.82 1.34 -12.96
C LEU A 132 19.15 1.57 -11.49
N LYS A 133 19.49 2.82 -11.17
CA LYS A 133 19.72 3.26 -9.79
C LYS A 133 18.43 3.82 -9.21
N ILE A 134 18.25 3.59 -7.91
CA ILE A 134 17.10 4.08 -7.16
C ILE A 134 17.56 5.18 -6.22
N SER A 135 16.79 6.26 -6.15
CA SER A 135 16.99 7.31 -5.15
C SER A 135 16.75 6.78 -3.74
N ASP A 136 17.14 7.55 -2.73
CA ASP A 136 16.83 7.18 -1.34
C ASP A 136 15.33 7.28 -1.07
N THR A 137 14.85 6.40 -0.18
CA THR A 137 13.43 6.38 0.20
C THR A 137 13.07 7.68 0.92
N ILE A 138 12.12 8.44 0.39
CA ILE A 138 11.59 9.62 1.06
C ILE A 138 10.89 9.20 2.36
N PRO A 139 11.31 9.71 3.52
CA PRO A 139 10.70 9.33 4.79
C PRO A 139 9.32 9.97 4.99
N SER A 140 8.46 9.25 5.70
CA SER A 140 7.30 9.83 6.36
C SER A 140 7.70 10.80 7.46
N ASP A 141 7.00 11.93 7.54
CA ASP A 141 7.14 12.90 8.62
C ASP A 141 6.72 12.32 9.96
N LYS A 142 5.74 11.40 9.92
CA LYS A 142 5.21 10.72 11.10
C LYS A 142 5.34 9.22 10.93
N LYS A 143 6.00 8.59 11.90
CA LYS A 143 6.13 7.12 12.02
C LYS A 143 4.85 6.46 12.55
N PHE A 144 4.06 7.23 13.31
CA PHE A 144 2.85 6.83 14.02
C PHE A 144 1.76 7.89 13.84
N TYR A 145 0.50 7.52 14.04
CA TYR A 145 -0.67 8.41 13.93
C TYR A 145 -0.75 9.14 12.58
N TYR A 146 -0.34 8.47 11.49
CA TYR A 146 -0.39 9.02 10.14
C TYR A 146 -1.62 8.55 9.36
N ARG A 147 -2.21 7.41 9.75
CA ARG A 147 -3.16 6.67 8.93
C ARG A 147 -4.59 7.12 9.20
N ASN A 148 -5.23 7.71 8.18
CA ASN A 148 -6.56 8.29 8.26
C ASN A 148 -7.72 7.32 7.93
N HIS A 149 -7.43 6.04 7.70
CA HIS A 149 -8.42 5.02 7.35
C HIS A 149 -8.10 3.67 8.02
N ALA A 150 -9.07 3.19 8.81
CA ALA A 150 -9.08 1.85 9.39
C ALA A 150 -10.26 1.02 8.87
N ARG A 151 -10.04 -0.29 8.74
CA ARG A 151 -11.09 -1.28 8.50
C ARG A 151 -10.95 -2.41 9.51
N PHE A 152 -11.74 -2.34 10.56
CA PHE A 152 -11.75 -3.31 11.65
C PHE A 152 -12.60 -4.53 11.30
N THR A 153 -12.20 -5.67 11.85
CA THR A 153 -13.05 -6.87 11.93
C THR A 153 -13.83 -6.80 13.24
N ALA A 154 -15.11 -7.14 13.20
CA ALA A 154 -15.93 -7.33 14.39
C ALA A 154 -15.93 -8.82 14.75
N ASN A 155 -15.57 -9.14 16.00
CA ASN A 155 -15.58 -10.50 16.50
C ASN A 155 -16.96 -10.89 17.01
N LYS A 156 -17.51 -12.01 16.54
CA LYS A 156 -18.84 -12.49 16.91
C LYS A 156 -18.79 -13.29 18.22
N ASP A 157 -18.56 -12.62 19.34
CA ASP A 157 -18.75 -13.23 20.66
C ASP A 157 -19.91 -12.50 21.37
N ASN A 158 -20.95 -13.25 21.78
CA ASN A 158 -22.05 -12.86 22.69
C ASN A 158 -22.70 -11.46 22.50
N ASN A 159 -23.67 -11.30 21.58
CA ASN A 159 -24.55 -10.12 21.36
C ASN A 159 -23.89 -8.73 21.17
N SER A 160 -22.64 -8.52 21.58
CA SER A 160 -21.82 -7.30 21.45
C SER A 160 -20.44 -7.67 20.91
N SER A 161 -20.09 -7.16 19.72
CA SER A 161 -18.80 -7.51 19.09
C SER A 161 -17.71 -6.49 19.41
N ASN A 162 -16.53 -7.00 19.75
CA ASN A 162 -15.30 -6.21 19.83
C ASN A 162 -14.72 -5.95 18.43
N LEU A 163 -14.12 -4.77 18.25
CA LEU A 163 -13.39 -4.39 17.05
C LEU A 163 -11.89 -4.66 17.19
N GLY A 164 -11.30 -5.16 16.11
CA GLY A 164 -9.91 -5.54 16.09
C GLY A 164 -9.46 -6.10 14.74
N TYR A 165 -8.41 -6.93 14.78
CA TYR A 165 -7.84 -7.58 13.61
C TYR A 165 -7.69 -9.08 13.84
N VAL A 166 -7.68 -9.84 12.75
CA VAL A 166 -7.38 -11.27 12.78
C VAL A 166 -5.91 -11.46 12.42
N ASN A 167 -5.14 -12.11 13.30
CA ASN A 167 -3.74 -12.43 13.03
C ASN A 167 -3.63 -13.30 11.77
N MET A 168 -2.79 -12.90 10.82
CA MET A 168 -2.68 -13.60 9.53
C MET A 168 -2.17 -15.05 9.66
N TYR A 169 -1.38 -15.33 10.69
CA TYR A 169 -0.74 -16.62 10.95
C TYR A 169 -1.59 -17.49 11.87
N SER A 170 -1.84 -17.05 13.11
CA SER A 170 -2.60 -17.84 14.10
C SER A 170 -4.09 -17.89 13.82
N ARG A 171 -4.64 -16.91 13.07
CA ARG A 171 -6.08 -16.70 12.85
C ARG A 171 -6.87 -16.30 14.10
N ASN A 172 -6.18 -15.99 15.18
CA ASN A 172 -6.81 -15.47 16.39
C ASN A 172 -7.26 -14.03 16.17
N PHE A 173 -8.44 -13.70 16.69
CA PHE A 173 -8.88 -12.33 16.79
C PHE A 173 -8.12 -11.61 17.91
N VAL A 174 -7.71 -10.37 17.63
CA VAL A 174 -7.03 -9.49 18.58
C VAL A 174 -7.87 -8.22 18.70
N LYS A 175 -8.50 -8.02 19.86
CA LYS A 175 -9.18 -6.76 20.20
C LYS A 175 -8.14 -5.64 20.20
N ILE A 176 -8.46 -4.52 19.55
CA ILE A 176 -7.59 -3.35 19.50
C ILE A 176 -8.32 -2.19 20.16
N ASP A 177 -7.73 -1.66 21.23
CA ASP A 177 -8.24 -0.46 21.90
C ASP A 177 -7.55 0.81 21.38
N GLU A 178 -6.33 0.65 20.85
CA GLU A 178 -5.53 1.74 20.30
C GLU A 178 -4.54 1.18 19.27
N CYS A 179 -4.52 1.80 18.09
CA CYS A 179 -3.59 1.47 17.03
C CYS A 179 -2.63 2.63 16.81
N MET A 180 -1.35 2.43 17.13
CA MET A 180 -0.31 3.47 17.07
C MET A 180 -0.14 4.09 15.68
N ILE A 181 -0.45 3.39 14.60
CA ILE A 181 -0.34 3.97 13.24
C ILE A 181 -1.59 4.74 12.80
N MET A 182 -2.74 4.50 13.44
CA MET A 182 -4.01 5.16 13.11
C MET A 182 -4.07 6.55 13.72
N ASP A 183 -4.71 7.48 13.02
CA ASP A 183 -4.96 8.82 13.53
C ASP A 183 -5.70 8.77 14.89
N LYS A 184 -5.41 9.75 15.76
CA LYS A 184 -5.99 9.83 17.10
C LYS A 184 -7.51 9.92 17.08
N LYS A 185 -8.12 10.57 16.09
CA LYS A 185 -9.59 10.63 15.92
C LYS A 185 -10.16 9.23 15.68
N ILE A 186 -9.48 8.38 14.89
CA ILE A 186 -9.88 6.97 14.71
C ILE A 186 -9.78 6.20 16.02
N ASN A 187 -8.69 6.36 16.79
CA ASN A 187 -8.57 5.67 18.08
C ASN A 187 -9.63 6.13 19.08
N ASN A 188 -10.02 7.41 19.05
CA ASN A 188 -11.15 7.91 19.85
C ASN A 188 -12.46 7.24 19.44
N PHE A 189 -12.80 7.21 18.15
CA PHE A 189 -13.98 6.51 17.67
C PHE A 189 -13.96 5.02 18.03
N LEU A 190 -12.82 4.35 17.82
CA LEU A 190 -12.64 2.94 18.14
C LEU A 190 -12.99 2.67 19.60
N ARG A 191 -12.44 3.42 20.56
CA ARG A 191 -12.74 3.28 21.99
C ARG A 191 -14.22 3.52 22.29
N SER A 192 -14.81 4.56 21.71
CA SER A 192 -16.20 4.93 21.97
C SER A 192 -17.24 3.97 21.40
N ILE A 193 -16.90 3.16 20.39
CA ILE A 193 -17.83 2.22 19.74
C ILE A 193 -17.54 0.75 20.06
N GLN A 194 -16.50 0.44 20.85
CA GLN A 194 -16.26 -0.93 21.30
C GLN A 194 -17.53 -1.48 21.96
N GLU A 195 -17.76 -2.78 21.79
CA GLU A 195 -18.88 -3.53 22.40
C GLU A 195 -20.28 -3.06 21.95
N GLN A 196 -20.40 -2.06 21.07
CA GLN A 196 -21.67 -1.58 20.51
C GLN A 196 -21.92 -2.10 19.08
N ILE A 197 -21.11 -3.06 18.62
CA ILE A 197 -21.19 -3.58 17.26
C ILE A 197 -22.06 -4.83 17.24
N SER A 198 -23.32 -4.69 16.84
CA SER A 198 -24.25 -5.81 16.68
C SER A 198 -24.49 -6.16 15.21
N GLY A 199 -24.48 -7.45 14.88
CA GLY A 199 -24.84 -7.98 13.55
C GLY A 199 -23.91 -7.58 12.40
N LYS A 200 -22.76 -6.93 12.66
CA LYS A 200 -21.77 -6.55 11.63
C LYS A 200 -20.53 -7.42 11.73
N THR A 201 -19.87 -7.65 10.60
CA THR A 201 -18.59 -8.38 10.54
C THR A 201 -17.40 -7.45 10.39
N GLN A 202 -17.63 -6.22 9.92
CA GLN A 202 -16.59 -5.23 9.67
C GLN A 202 -17.12 -3.81 9.87
N VAL A 203 -16.22 -2.94 10.33
CA VAL A 203 -16.46 -1.50 10.47
C VAL A 203 -15.29 -0.76 9.86
N SER A 204 -15.59 0.19 8.97
CA SER A 204 -14.63 1.11 8.37
C SER A 204 -14.78 2.46 9.04
N ILE A 205 -13.67 3.05 9.47
CA ILE A 205 -13.61 4.40 10.03
C ILE A 205 -12.60 5.19 9.21
N ARG A 206 -13.01 6.31 8.63
CA ARG A 206 -12.11 7.30 8.04
C ARG A 206 -12.32 8.65 8.70
N THR A 207 -11.24 9.40 8.82
CA THR A 207 -11.27 10.76 9.36
C THR A 207 -10.45 11.66 8.46
N ALA A 208 -10.85 12.92 8.36
CA ALA A 208 -10.01 13.93 7.74
C ALA A 208 -8.91 14.38 8.70
N ILE A 209 -7.73 14.58 8.14
CA ILE A 209 -6.56 15.10 8.84
C ILE A 209 -6.63 16.63 8.93
N ASN A 210 -7.09 17.30 7.87
CA ASN A 210 -7.01 18.75 7.74
C ASN A 210 -8.36 19.47 7.92
N ASN A 211 -9.40 18.76 8.36
CA ASN A 211 -10.69 19.32 8.78
C ASN A 211 -11.41 18.35 9.75
N ASP A 212 -12.64 18.68 10.16
CA ASP A 212 -13.45 17.89 11.10
C ASP A 212 -14.53 17.03 10.43
N SER A 213 -14.19 16.41 9.30
CA SER A 213 -15.04 15.42 8.64
C SER A 213 -14.63 13.99 8.98
N TYR A 214 -15.60 13.07 8.98
CA TYR A 214 -15.38 11.65 9.20
C TYR A 214 -16.50 10.82 8.58
N ILE A 215 -16.22 9.53 8.39
CA ILE A 215 -17.19 8.54 7.93
C ILE A 215 -16.99 7.23 8.69
N ILE A 216 -18.08 6.71 9.26
CA ILE A 216 -18.13 5.39 9.86
C ILE A 216 -19.13 4.55 9.08
N GLN A 217 -18.70 3.38 8.60
CA GLN A 217 -19.48 2.50 7.74
C GLN A 217 -19.36 1.04 8.22
N PRO A 218 -20.43 0.22 8.20
CA PRO A 218 -21.80 0.57 7.80
C PRO A 218 -22.49 1.47 8.85
N LYS A 219 -23.79 1.76 8.67
CA LYS A 219 -24.62 2.33 9.73
C LYS A 219 -24.66 1.38 10.94
N LEU A 220 -24.46 1.94 12.12
CA LEU A 220 -24.40 1.29 13.43
C LEU A 220 -25.44 1.93 14.37
N GLU A 221 -25.87 1.18 15.37
CA GLU A 221 -26.73 1.63 16.45
C GLU A 221 -25.83 2.10 17.61
N LEU A 222 -25.54 3.40 17.65
CA LEU A 222 -24.52 4.00 18.53
C LEU A 222 -25.09 5.04 19.50
N GLU A 223 -26.37 4.89 19.90
CA GLU A 223 -27.12 5.88 20.68
C GLU A 223 -26.41 6.31 21.96
N SER A 224 -25.78 5.37 22.68
CA SER A 224 -25.02 5.64 23.91
C SER A 224 -23.75 6.47 23.71
N SER A 225 -23.20 6.53 22.49
CA SER A 225 -21.94 7.23 22.22
C SER A 225 -22.13 8.62 21.62
N GLY A 226 -23.34 8.97 21.16
CA GLY A 226 -23.61 10.20 20.41
C GLY A 226 -22.93 10.30 19.05
N ILE A 227 -22.31 9.22 18.56
CA ILE A 227 -21.58 9.19 17.30
C ILE A 227 -22.52 8.84 16.14
N PHE A 228 -22.50 9.68 15.10
CA PHE A 228 -23.23 9.39 13.87
C PHE A 228 -22.42 8.43 12.97
N SER A 229 -23.10 7.42 12.42
CA SER A 229 -22.53 6.46 11.47
C SER A 229 -23.47 6.27 10.28
N GLY A 230 -22.93 5.75 9.18
CA GLY A 230 -23.66 5.58 7.91
C GLY A 230 -23.56 6.78 6.97
N GLN A 231 -22.64 7.72 7.20
CA GLN A 231 -22.35 8.82 6.27
C GLN A 231 -22.02 8.25 4.88
N LYS A 232 -22.47 8.92 3.80
CA LYS A 232 -22.14 8.48 2.42
C LYS A 232 -20.71 8.85 2.01
N TYR A 233 -20.24 9.99 2.50
CA TYR A 233 -18.92 10.55 2.21
C TYR A 233 -18.38 11.31 3.43
N TYR A 234 -17.10 11.64 3.37
CA TYR A 234 -16.44 12.65 4.20
C TYR A 234 -15.67 13.60 3.29
N ASP A 235 -15.25 14.75 3.80
CA ASP A 235 -14.47 15.75 3.07
C ASP A 235 -13.07 15.83 3.66
N GLU A 236 -12.02 15.79 2.85
CA GLU A 236 -10.62 15.99 3.27
C GLU A 236 -10.03 17.21 2.56
N LYS A 237 -9.14 17.94 3.23
CA LYS A 237 -8.45 19.07 2.60
C LYS A 237 -7.02 18.69 2.25
N VAL A 238 -6.64 18.83 0.98
CA VAL A 238 -5.27 18.56 0.49
C VAL A 238 -4.79 19.78 -0.28
N ARG A 239 -3.66 20.38 0.15
CA ARG A 239 -3.05 21.57 -0.46
C ARG A 239 -4.03 22.72 -0.76
N GLY A 240 -4.97 22.98 0.15
CA GLY A 240 -5.95 24.05 0.00
C GLY A 240 -7.27 23.63 -0.66
N THR A 241 -7.28 22.50 -1.38
CA THR A 241 -8.46 21.98 -2.08
C THR A 241 -9.22 20.98 -1.23
N ASN A 242 -10.56 21.08 -1.22
CA ASN A 242 -11.43 20.12 -0.55
C ASN A 242 -11.81 18.99 -1.50
N PHE A 243 -11.69 17.76 -1.01
CA PHE A 243 -12.07 16.54 -1.70
C PHE A 243 -13.19 15.85 -0.92
N ARG A 244 -14.35 15.70 -1.54
CA ARG A 244 -15.37 14.74 -1.12
C ARG A 244 -14.91 13.34 -1.50
N ILE A 245 -15.02 12.41 -0.55
CA ILE A 245 -14.67 11.00 -0.74
C ILE A 245 -15.79 10.11 -0.21
N ALA A 246 -16.45 9.38 -1.10
CA ALA A 246 -17.43 8.37 -0.73
C ALA A 246 -16.79 7.17 -0.02
N GLY A 247 -17.55 6.47 0.82
CA GLY A 247 -17.04 5.31 1.57
C GLY A 247 -16.48 4.18 0.71
N ALA A 248 -16.95 4.05 -0.54
CA ALA A 248 -16.48 3.08 -1.52
C ALA A 248 -15.26 3.55 -2.34
N SER A 249 -15.02 4.87 -2.40
CA SER A 249 -13.92 5.46 -3.17
C SER A 249 -12.58 5.27 -2.45
N PHE A 250 -11.50 5.14 -3.21
CA PHE A 250 -10.14 5.09 -2.68
C PHE A 250 -9.64 6.51 -2.37
N PHE A 251 -8.81 6.62 -1.33
CA PHE A 251 -8.07 7.83 -1.01
C PHE A 251 -6.79 7.47 -0.27
N GLN A 252 -5.76 8.29 -0.42
CA GLN A 252 -4.47 8.05 0.21
C GLN A 252 -4.58 8.18 1.73
N VAL A 253 -3.95 7.24 2.44
CA VAL A 253 -4.14 7.12 3.89
C VAL A 253 -3.19 7.99 4.72
N ASN A 254 -2.15 8.53 4.08
CA ASN A 254 -1.14 9.40 4.70
C ASN A 254 -1.07 10.71 3.88
N ILE A 255 -1.76 11.74 4.36
CA ILE A 255 -1.95 13.00 3.62
C ILE A 255 -0.65 13.80 3.49
N GLN A 256 0.24 13.70 4.48
CA GLN A 256 1.55 14.33 4.42
C GLN A 256 2.38 13.72 3.28
N GLN A 257 2.40 12.39 3.17
CA GLN A 257 3.13 11.69 2.10
C GLN A 257 2.53 11.92 0.72
N LEU A 258 1.19 11.95 0.59
CA LEU A 258 0.54 12.37 -0.64
C LEU A 258 1.00 13.78 -1.07
N SER A 259 1.10 14.71 -0.12
CA SER A 259 1.54 16.08 -0.43
C SER A 259 2.98 16.10 -0.97
N LYS A 260 3.89 15.33 -0.36
CA LYS A 260 5.27 15.17 -0.87
C LYS A 260 5.31 14.53 -2.26
N ALA A 261 4.48 13.51 -2.51
CA ALA A 261 4.38 12.89 -3.83
C ALA A 261 3.99 13.91 -4.92
N ILE A 262 3.05 14.80 -4.61
CA ILE A 262 2.64 15.86 -5.55
C ILE A 262 3.77 16.86 -5.76
N ASP A 263 4.53 17.22 -4.73
CA ASP A 263 5.68 18.13 -4.88
C ASP A 263 6.76 17.52 -5.79
N GLU A 264 7.15 16.27 -5.57
CA GLU A 264 8.11 15.55 -6.43
C GLU A 264 7.61 15.46 -7.89
N ILE A 265 6.32 15.14 -8.08
CA ILE A 265 5.71 15.07 -9.41
C ILE A 265 5.79 16.41 -10.13
N ARG A 266 5.42 17.50 -9.45
CA ARG A 266 5.41 18.85 -10.04
C ARG A 266 6.82 19.31 -10.39
N GLU A 267 7.80 19.02 -9.53
CA GLU A 267 9.20 19.35 -9.78
C GLU A 267 9.73 18.64 -11.03
N PHE A 268 9.42 17.35 -11.20
CA PHE A 268 9.86 16.60 -12.38
C PHE A 268 9.16 17.04 -13.68
N LEU A 269 7.86 17.29 -13.61
CA LEU A 269 7.09 17.62 -14.81
C LEU A 269 7.52 18.96 -15.43
N GLN A 270 7.97 19.93 -14.63
CA GLN A 270 8.38 21.27 -15.08
C GLN A 270 7.29 21.93 -15.95
N LEU A 271 6.06 21.90 -15.45
CA LEU A 271 4.86 22.31 -16.18
C LEU A 271 4.91 23.78 -16.61
N SER A 272 4.76 24.07 -17.90
CA SER A 272 4.67 25.43 -18.45
C SER A 272 3.26 26.01 -18.43
N GLY A 273 2.24 25.14 -18.43
CA GLY A 273 0.83 25.52 -18.60
C GLY A 273 0.26 25.21 -19.98
N ASP A 274 1.07 24.67 -20.90
CA ASP A 274 0.65 24.38 -22.28
C ASP A 274 0.29 22.90 -22.49
N GLU A 275 0.56 22.05 -21.49
CA GLU A 275 0.57 20.61 -21.66
C GLU A 275 -0.81 19.96 -21.48
N ILE A 276 -1.03 18.88 -22.21
CA ILE A 276 -2.18 17.98 -22.01
C ILE A 276 -1.73 16.81 -21.13
N LEU A 277 -2.30 16.74 -19.92
CA LEU A 277 -2.06 15.67 -18.96
C LEU A 277 -3.19 14.65 -18.97
N VAL A 278 -2.84 13.37 -18.99
CA VAL A 278 -3.78 12.27 -18.72
C VAL A 278 -3.44 11.65 -17.37
N ASP A 279 -4.41 11.59 -16.46
CA ASP A 279 -4.35 10.91 -15.18
C ASP A 279 -5.16 9.61 -15.27
N ALA A 280 -4.47 8.51 -15.52
CA ALA A 280 -5.07 7.20 -15.64
C ALA A 280 -5.19 6.54 -14.26
N TYR A 281 -6.35 5.93 -14.00
CA TYR A 281 -6.75 5.46 -12.67
C TYR A 281 -6.95 6.62 -11.67
N SER A 282 -7.56 7.71 -12.14
CA SER A 282 -7.60 9.00 -11.43
C SER A 282 -8.32 8.96 -10.07
N GLY A 283 -9.09 7.91 -9.78
CA GLY A 283 -9.86 7.80 -8.54
C GLY A 283 -10.79 8.99 -8.34
N VAL A 284 -10.70 9.64 -7.19
CA VAL A 284 -11.47 10.86 -6.88
C VAL A 284 -10.86 12.14 -7.49
N GLY A 285 -9.88 12.01 -8.37
CA GLY A 285 -9.26 13.09 -9.12
C GLY A 285 -8.16 13.85 -8.38
N VAL A 286 -7.48 13.25 -7.41
CA VAL A 286 -6.49 13.97 -6.56
C VAL A 286 -5.39 14.61 -7.40
N PHE A 287 -4.69 13.83 -8.23
CA PHE A 287 -3.62 14.37 -9.08
C PHE A 287 -4.22 15.26 -10.16
N SER A 288 -5.27 14.78 -10.84
CA SER A 288 -5.97 15.55 -11.87
C SER A 288 -6.29 16.99 -11.41
N ILE A 289 -6.91 17.14 -10.25
CA ILE A 289 -7.38 18.42 -9.70
C ILE A 289 -6.23 19.29 -9.18
N LEU A 290 -5.21 18.68 -8.56
CA LEU A 290 -4.08 19.44 -8.00
C LEU A 290 -3.05 19.84 -9.05
N LEU A 291 -3.01 19.16 -10.20
CA LEU A 291 -2.16 19.50 -11.33
C LEU A 291 -2.86 20.38 -12.37
N SER A 292 -4.19 20.38 -12.44
CA SER A 292 -4.93 21.19 -13.42
C SER A 292 -4.58 22.68 -13.42
N PRO A 293 -4.26 23.36 -12.30
CA PRO A 293 -3.89 24.78 -12.34
C PRO A 293 -2.58 25.08 -13.09
N PHE A 294 -1.79 24.05 -13.40
CA PHE A 294 -0.44 24.17 -13.98
C PHE A 294 -0.35 23.64 -15.41
N VAL A 295 -1.44 23.18 -16.00
CA VAL A 295 -1.45 22.58 -17.35
C VAL A 295 -2.58 23.14 -18.18
N LYS A 296 -2.51 22.96 -19.50
CA LYS A 296 -3.53 23.44 -20.42
C LYS A 296 -4.84 22.67 -20.24
N TYR A 297 -4.74 21.35 -20.11
CA TYR A 297 -5.91 20.49 -19.94
C TYR A 297 -5.57 19.18 -19.24
N VAL A 298 -6.51 18.66 -18.45
CA VAL A 298 -6.39 17.36 -17.78
C VAL A 298 -7.53 16.42 -18.20
N TYR A 299 -7.20 15.19 -18.55
CA TYR A 299 -8.18 14.11 -18.65
C TYR A 299 -7.95 13.08 -17.54
N GLY A 300 -8.93 12.86 -16.67
CA GLY A 300 -8.91 11.78 -15.69
C GLY A 300 -9.68 10.56 -16.20
N ILE A 301 -9.11 9.36 -16.11
CA ILE A 301 -9.76 8.10 -16.50
C ILE A 301 -9.99 7.24 -15.26
N GLU A 302 -11.24 6.84 -15.00
CA GLU A 302 -11.58 6.03 -13.84
C GLU A 302 -12.80 5.12 -14.11
N GLU A 303 -12.71 3.86 -13.69
CA GLU A 303 -13.78 2.86 -13.92
C GLU A 303 -14.87 2.89 -12.83
N SER A 304 -14.51 3.30 -11.62
CA SER A 304 -15.40 3.33 -10.47
C SER A 304 -16.36 4.50 -10.57
N TYR A 305 -17.64 4.17 -10.74
CA TYR A 305 -18.71 5.16 -10.76
C TYR A 305 -18.68 6.09 -9.52
N SER A 306 -18.48 5.55 -8.32
CA SER A 306 -18.46 6.39 -7.10
C SER A 306 -17.30 7.38 -7.11
N ALA A 307 -16.14 6.95 -7.59
CA ALA A 307 -14.95 7.79 -7.64
C ALA A 307 -15.09 8.89 -8.71
N ILE A 308 -15.66 8.57 -9.88
CA ILE A 308 -16.00 9.57 -10.91
C ILE A 308 -17.00 10.62 -10.39
N GLN A 309 -18.03 10.21 -9.64
CA GLN A 309 -18.99 11.17 -9.07
C GLN A 309 -18.30 12.11 -8.06
N ASP A 310 -17.44 11.57 -7.22
CA ASP A 310 -16.62 12.37 -6.31
C ASP A 310 -15.68 13.31 -7.10
N ALA A 311 -15.00 12.81 -8.12
CA ALA A 311 -14.07 13.59 -8.95
C ALA A 311 -14.77 14.77 -9.64
N LYS A 312 -15.93 14.53 -10.28
CA LYS A 312 -16.75 15.59 -10.90
C LYS A 312 -17.26 16.60 -9.87
N TYR A 313 -17.63 16.16 -8.67
CA TYR A 313 -18.02 17.06 -7.59
C TYR A 313 -16.84 17.93 -7.14
N ASN A 314 -15.66 17.33 -6.99
CA ASN A 314 -14.44 17.97 -6.53
C ASN A 314 -13.91 18.98 -7.56
N SER A 315 -14.10 18.72 -8.85
CA SER A 315 -13.62 19.56 -9.96
C SER A 315 -14.65 20.57 -10.50
N LYS A 316 -15.83 20.72 -9.89
CA LYS A 316 -16.95 21.52 -10.43
C LYS A 316 -16.62 22.98 -10.78
N ASN A 317 -15.60 23.56 -10.16
CA ASN A 317 -15.16 24.93 -10.38
C ASN A 317 -13.97 25.05 -11.36
N LEU A 318 -13.44 23.92 -11.82
CA LEU A 318 -12.32 23.85 -12.75
C LEU A 318 -12.85 23.67 -14.17
N LYS A 319 -12.28 24.44 -15.11
CA LYS A 319 -12.76 24.47 -16.50
C LYS A 319 -11.89 23.66 -17.47
N ASN A 320 -10.67 23.33 -17.06
CA ASN A 320 -9.66 22.67 -17.88
C ASN A 320 -9.43 21.20 -17.49
N ILE A 321 -10.51 20.53 -17.06
CA ILE A 321 -10.46 19.15 -16.61
C ILE A 321 -11.71 18.39 -17.05
N GLU A 322 -11.53 17.18 -17.58
CA GLU A 322 -12.60 16.27 -17.95
C GLU A 322 -12.35 14.89 -17.34
N PHE A 323 -13.40 14.25 -16.81
CA PHE A 323 -13.33 12.88 -16.30
C PHE A 323 -14.11 11.91 -17.20
N ILE A 324 -13.40 10.90 -17.69
CA ILE A 324 -13.90 9.85 -18.57
C ILE A 324 -14.14 8.59 -17.74
N MET A 325 -15.39 8.13 -17.71
CA MET A 325 -15.75 6.90 -17.01
C MET A 325 -15.50 5.70 -17.92
N GLY A 326 -14.61 4.81 -17.51
CA GLY A 326 -14.26 3.63 -18.28
C GLY A 326 -13.03 2.93 -17.72
N LYS A 327 -12.77 1.73 -18.22
CA LYS A 327 -11.51 1.05 -17.88
C LYS A 327 -10.37 1.74 -18.61
N THR A 328 -9.26 1.94 -17.91
CA THR A 328 -8.06 2.57 -18.47
C THR A 328 -7.59 1.89 -19.75
N GLU A 329 -7.60 0.55 -19.80
CA GLU A 329 -7.21 -0.20 -21.00
C GLU A 329 -8.08 0.08 -22.22
N ASP A 330 -9.38 0.25 -22.02
CA ASP A 330 -10.32 0.46 -23.13
C ASP A 330 -10.22 1.91 -23.62
N VAL A 331 -10.21 2.87 -22.68
CA VAL A 331 -10.16 4.31 -23.00
C VAL A 331 -8.83 4.70 -23.65
N LEU A 332 -7.70 4.18 -23.16
CA LEU A 332 -6.39 4.49 -23.75
C LEU A 332 -6.17 3.81 -25.10
N PHE A 333 -6.75 2.63 -25.32
CA PHE A 333 -6.60 1.92 -26.59
C PHE A 333 -7.21 2.68 -27.77
N ASP A 334 -8.38 3.31 -27.54
CA ASP A 334 -9.10 4.14 -28.51
C ASP A 334 -8.67 5.62 -28.47
N TRP A 335 -7.61 5.97 -27.74
CA TRP A 335 -7.17 7.35 -27.59
C TRP A 335 -6.61 7.92 -28.89
N THR A 336 -7.12 9.08 -29.29
CA THR A 336 -6.76 9.75 -30.56
C THR A 336 -6.24 11.18 -30.37
N LYS A 337 -6.34 11.75 -29.17
CA LYS A 337 -5.86 13.10 -28.87
C LYS A 337 -4.37 13.07 -28.50
N ASP A 338 -3.67 14.16 -28.73
CA ASP A 338 -2.29 14.29 -28.24
C ASP A 338 -2.24 14.25 -26.71
N ILE A 339 -1.20 13.61 -26.17
CA ILE A 339 -0.90 13.55 -24.74
C ILE A 339 0.57 13.95 -24.55
N ASP A 340 0.81 15.05 -23.85
CA ASP A 340 2.16 15.43 -23.47
C ASP A 340 2.63 14.56 -22.30
N TYR A 341 1.82 14.49 -21.24
CA TYR A 341 2.17 13.82 -19.99
C TYR A 341 1.13 12.78 -19.59
N LEU A 342 1.59 11.64 -19.12
CA LEU A 342 0.73 10.55 -18.63
C LEU A 342 1.13 10.17 -17.20
N LEU A 343 0.16 10.20 -16.29
CA LEU A 343 0.28 9.66 -14.93
C LEU A 343 -0.47 8.31 -14.87
N LEU A 344 0.22 7.27 -14.41
CA LEU A 344 -0.32 5.93 -14.19
C LEU A 344 -0.28 5.61 -12.69
N ASP A 345 -1.44 5.50 -12.03
CA ASP A 345 -1.56 4.99 -10.63
C ASP A 345 -2.35 3.67 -10.58
N PRO A 346 -1.82 2.58 -11.18
CA PRO A 346 -2.55 1.32 -11.30
C PRO A 346 -2.85 0.65 -9.93
N PRO A 347 -3.80 -0.30 -9.91
CA PRO A 347 -4.02 -1.14 -8.74
C PRO A 347 -2.78 -2.00 -8.41
N ARG A 348 -2.79 -2.68 -7.25
CA ARG A 348 -1.69 -3.53 -6.74
C ARG A 348 -1.14 -4.61 -7.71
N ILE A 349 -1.84 -4.90 -8.81
CA ILE A 349 -1.41 -5.87 -9.83
C ILE A 349 -0.67 -5.22 -11.01
N GLY A 350 -0.39 -3.92 -10.92
CA GLY A 350 0.16 -3.10 -12.00
C GLY A 350 -0.85 -2.81 -13.10
N CYS A 351 -0.35 -2.24 -14.18
CA CYS A 351 -1.10 -1.93 -15.39
C CYS A 351 -1.61 -3.21 -16.06
N HIS A 352 -2.76 -3.10 -16.73
CA HIS A 352 -3.18 -4.13 -17.68
C HIS A 352 -2.25 -4.10 -18.90
N GLU A 353 -2.01 -5.25 -19.55
CA GLU A 353 -1.09 -5.33 -20.70
C GLU A 353 -1.51 -4.39 -21.84
N ASN A 354 -2.82 -4.29 -22.11
CA ASN A 354 -3.36 -3.35 -23.10
C ASN A 354 -3.09 -1.89 -22.76
N VAL A 355 -3.00 -1.51 -21.48
CA VAL A 355 -2.58 -0.15 -21.10
C VAL A 355 -1.15 0.07 -21.54
N LEU A 356 -0.23 -0.84 -21.21
CA LEU A 356 1.18 -0.71 -21.59
C LEU A 356 1.34 -0.64 -23.12
N ARG A 357 0.60 -1.48 -23.87
CA ARG A 357 0.58 -1.42 -25.34
C ARG A 357 0.04 -0.08 -25.87
N ALA A 358 -1.03 0.44 -25.29
CA ALA A 358 -1.58 1.74 -25.66
C ALA A 358 -0.58 2.87 -25.39
N VAL A 359 0.08 2.87 -24.22
CA VAL A 359 1.10 3.87 -23.88
C VAL A 359 2.28 3.83 -24.85
N ARG A 360 2.78 2.63 -25.21
CA ARG A 360 3.84 2.48 -26.21
C ARG A 360 3.42 2.97 -27.61
N LYS A 361 2.12 2.93 -27.94
CA LYS A 361 1.57 3.46 -29.20
C LYS A 361 1.40 4.99 -29.16
N ILE A 362 0.89 5.52 -28.05
CA ILE A 362 0.64 6.95 -27.84
C ILE A 362 1.96 7.73 -27.74
N LYS A 363 2.97 7.15 -27.08
CA LYS A 363 4.31 7.74 -26.90
C LYS A 363 4.31 9.14 -26.24
N PRO A 364 3.66 9.33 -25.08
CA PRO A 364 3.68 10.61 -24.38
C PRO A 364 5.12 11.03 -24.03
N LYS A 365 5.38 12.34 -24.01
CA LYS A 365 6.73 12.91 -23.77
C LYS A 365 7.28 12.56 -22.39
N LYS A 366 6.42 12.58 -21.37
CA LYS A 366 6.79 12.14 -20.01
C LYS A 366 5.73 11.20 -19.44
N ILE A 367 6.18 10.20 -18.69
CA ILE A 367 5.33 9.27 -17.96
C ILE A 367 5.72 9.32 -16.48
N ILE A 368 4.73 9.38 -15.61
CA ILE A 368 4.86 9.14 -14.18
C ILE A 368 4.16 7.84 -13.86
N ILE A 369 4.84 6.94 -13.16
CA ILE A 369 4.26 5.70 -12.65
C ILE A 369 4.27 5.76 -11.13
N LEU A 370 3.09 5.64 -10.54
CA LEU A 370 2.89 5.37 -9.12
C LEU A 370 2.65 3.87 -8.93
N SER A 371 3.28 3.27 -7.93
CA SER A 371 3.04 1.86 -7.63
C SER A 371 3.34 1.50 -6.19
N CYS A 372 2.42 0.75 -5.60
CA CYS A 372 2.57 0.22 -4.24
C CYS A 372 3.11 -1.22 -4.17
N GLU A 373 3.45 -1.84 -5.31
CA GLU A 373 3.95 -3.22 -5.39
C GLU A 373 5.19 -3.36 -6.30
N PRO A 374 6.40 -3.48 -5.72
CA PRO A 374 7.67 -3.52 -6.44
C PRO A 374 7.74 -4.52 -7.60
N LYS A 375 7.13 -5.70 -7.43
CA LYS A 375 7.15 -6.75 -8.45
C LYS A 375 6.46 -6.33 -9.74
N PHE A 376 5.26 -5.78 -9.64
CA PHE A 376 4.50 -5.35 -10.82
C PHE A 376 5.03 -4.04 -11.37
N PHE A 377 5.55 -3.17 -10.50
CA PHE A 377 6.31 -2.00 -10.92
C PHE A 377 7.47 -2.37 -11.85
N ALA A 378 8.34 -3.30 -11.45
CA ALA A 378 9.49 -3.72 -12.25
C ALA A 378 9.06 -4.35 -13.60
N ARG A 379 7.98 -5.15 -13.59
CA ARG A 379 7.38 -5.69 -14.83
C ARG A 379 6.95 -4.59 -15.79
N ASP A 380 6.15 -3.65 -15.30
CA ASP A 380 5.56 -2.59 -16.12
C ASP A 380 6.64 -1.66 -16.67
N LEU A 381 7.62 -1.31 -15.81
CA LEU A 381 8.79 -0.52 -16.19
C LEU A 381 9.60 -1.21 -17.29
N SER A 382 9.83 -2.53 -17.15
CA SER A 382 10.56 -3.32 -18.14
C SER A 382 9.89 -3.23 -19.51
N ILE A 383 8.57 -3.41 -19.57
CA ILE A 383 7.79 -3.39 -20.82
C ILE A 383 7.80 -1.99 -21.45
N LEU A 384 7.68 -0.93 -20.66
CA LEU A 384 7.74 0.44 -21.18
C LEU A 384 9.14 0.77 -21.73
N CYS A 385 10.22 0.30 -21.08
CA CYS A 385 11.59 0.54 -21.52
C CYS A 385 12.09 -0.40 -22.64
N GLU A 386 11.28 -1.35 -23.11
CA GLU A 386 11.66 -2.19 -24.27
C GLU A 386 11.94 -1.33 -25.50
N ASP A 387 12.93 -1.77 -26.30
CA ASP A 387 13.42 -1.08 -27.50
C ASP A 387 13.95 0.34 -27.25
N ASN A 388 14.31 0.65 -26.00
CA ASN A 388 14.70 1.99 -25.55
C ASN A 388 13.62 3.06 -25.82
N LEU A 389 12.34 2.66 -25.87
CA LEU A 389 11.25 3.57 -26.21
C LEU A 389 11.09 4.67 -25.16
N PHE A 390 11.15 4.31 -23.88
CA PHE A 390 11.14 5.25 -22.78
C PHE A 390 12.38 5.06 -21.92
N LYS A 391 13.00 6.17 -21.53
CA LYS A 391 14.15 6.20 -20.63
C LYS A 391 13.69 6.51 -19.22
N VAL A 392 14.22 5.78 -18.24
CA VAL A 392 13.95 6.05 -16.83
C VAL A 392 14.89 7.15 -16.34
N GLU A 393 14.31 8.28 -15.94
CA GLU A 393 15.05 9.43 -15.44
C GLU A 393 15.32 9.31 -13.93
N LYS A 394 14.33 8.85 -13.16
CA LYS A 394 14.41 8.78 -11.70
C LYS A 394 13.42 7.75 -11.15
N ILE A 395 13.81 7.02 -10.11
CA ILE A 395 12.93 6.14 -9.33
C ILE A 395 13.07 6.52 -7.86
N ILE A 396 11.95 6.86 -7.22
CA ILE A 396 11.91 7.32 -5.84
C ILE A 396 10.97 6.42 -5.04
N PRO A 397 11.47 5.70 -4.04
CA PRO A 397 10.63 5.08 -3.04
C PRO A 397 10.09 6.14 -2.08
N LEU A 398 8.83 6.04 -1.70
CA LEU A 398 8.16 6.93 -0.75
C LEU A 398 7.57 6.08 0.38
N ASP A 399 7.91 6.43 1.62
CA ASP A 399 7.35 5.74 2.77
C ASP A 399 5.92 6.24 3.12
N MET A 400 4.97 5.83 2.28
CA MET A 400 3.53 6.04 2.51
C MET A 400 3.01 5.28 3.75
N PHE A 401 3.69 4.19 4.16
CA PHE A 401 3.23 3.28 5.20
C PHE A 401 4.34 2.88 6.20
N PRO A 402 4.80 3.82 7.06
CA PRO A 402 5.78 3.53 8.09
C PRO A 402 5.39 2.36 8.98
N GLN A 403 6.38 1.65 9.52
CA GLN A 403 6.21 0.45 10.36
C GLN A 403 5.66 -0.78 9.64
N THR A 404 5.42 -0.65 8.34
CA THR A 404 5.00 -1.73 7.46
C THR A 404 6.04 -1.92 6.37
N LYS A 405 5.99 -3.10 5.76
CA LYS A 405 6.80 -3.41 4.60
C LYS A 405 6.36 -2.66 3.33
N HIS A 406 5.15 -2.10 3.31
CA HIS A 406 4.63 -1.47 2.10
C HIS A 406 5.43 -0.23 1.74
N THR A 407 5.64 -0.05 0.43
CA THR A 407 6.42 1.04 -0.15
C THR A 407 5.64 1.57 -1.34
N GLU A 408 5.50 2.87 -1.43
CA GLU A 408 5.00 3.53 -2.64
C GLU A 408 6.21 3.89 -3.51
N ILE A 409 6.08 3.82 -4.82
CA ILE A 409 7.17 4.07 -5.77
C ILE A 409 6.69 5.11 -6.75
N ILE A 410 7.51 6.13 -7.01
CA ILE A 410 7.30 7.08 -8.09
C ILE A 410 8.44 6.88 -9.09
N ALA A 411 8.11 6.54 -10.33
CA ALA A 411 9.08 6.50 -11.41
C ALA A 411 8.75 7.51 -12.49
N TYR A 412 9.80 8.09 -13.02
CA TYR A 412 9.75 9.15 -14.01
C TYR A 412 10.42 8.66 -15.27
N LEU A 413 9.68 8.68 -16.37
CA LEU A 413 10.18 8.30 -17.67
C LEU A 413 10.03 9.45 -18.65
N SER A 414 10.96 9.52 -19.59
CA SER A 414 10.94 10.44 -20.72
C SER A 414 10.92 9.64 -22.03
N ASN A 415 10.33 10.23 -23.06
CA ASN A 415 10.53 9.83 -24.44
C ASN A 415 11.43 10.88 -25.10
N GLU A 416 12.60 10.49 -25.57
CA GLU A 416 13.56 11.39 -26.24
C GLU A 416 13.27 11.55 -27.75
N GLN A 417 12.16 10.98 -28.27
CA GLN A 417 11.75 11.10 -29.69
C GLN A 417 11.12 12.45 -30.04
#